data_AF-A0A960EAI9-F1
#
_entry.id   AF-A0A960EAI9-F1
#
_cell.length_a   1.000
_cell.length_b   1.000
_cell.length_c   1.000
_cell.angle_alpha   90.00
_cell.angle_beta   90.00
_cell.angle_gamma   90.00
#
_symmetry.space_group_name_H-M   'P 1'
#
loop_
_entity.id
_entity.type
_entity.pdbx_description
1 polymer ?
#
loop_
_entity_poly.entity_id
_entity_poly.type
_entity_poly.pdbx_seq_one_letter_code
_entity_poly.pdbx_strand_id
1 'polypeptide(L)'
;VDHDTCWVEAKTRTRRGQNQKVRQPHDPDDATRLTPTAIDFVGAAVGRSVAERLEPVVRTSYWRTTVVVGTQRITIDAGLRCDDLADLAFGLGDRLVIETKSPGGPGVVDHALWRLGRRPTRISKFALCVAMAHPVLPRNKWHRVLDRYVVPVGHTVTSRRSA
;
A
#
# COMPACT_ATOMS: atom_id res chain seq x y z
N VAL A 1 -2.52 19.33 -2.52
CA VAL A 1 -1.88 19.97 -1.36
C VAL A 1 -1.12 18.89 -0.63
N ASP A 2 0.20 19.00 -0.56
CA ASP A 2 0.98 18.15 0.33
C ASP A 2 0.79 18.69 1.75
N HIS A 3 0.32 17.86 2.67
CA HIS A 3 -0.07 18.32 4.01
C HIS A 3 1.09 18.29 5.02
N ASP A 4 2.32 18.05 4.56
CA ASP A 4 3.52 17.88 5.39
C ASP A 4 3.30 16.96 6.60
N THR A 5 2.48 15.93 6.41
CA THR A 5 2.17 14.96 7.46
C THR A 5 2.90 13.66 7.19
N CYS A 6 3.61 13.16 8.21
CA CYS A 6 4.17 11.81 8.22
C CYS A 6 3.53 11.00 9.36
N TRP A 7 3.39 9.69 9.14
CA TRP A 7 2.75 8.78 10.08
C TRP A 7 3.53 7.47 10.14
N VAL A 8 3.78 6.96 11.34
CA VAL A 8 4.14 5.55 11.53
C VAL A 8 2.87 4.74 11.69
N GLU A 9 2.72 3.68 10.90
CA GLU A 9 1.52 2.84 10.89
C GLU A 9 1.86 1.37 11.08
N ALA A 10 1.16 0.68 11.97
CA ALA A 10 1.25 -0.78 12.12
C ALA A 10 -0.09 -1.43 11.76
N LYS A 11 -0.04 -2.49 10.95
CA LYS A 11 -1.21 -3.29 10.55
C LYS A 11 -1.04 -4.72 11.03
N THR A 12 -1.91 -5.15 11.93
CA THR A 12 -1.87 -6.48 12.53
C THR A 12 -3.25 -7.13 12.50
N ARG A 13 -3.32 -8.39 12.93
CA ARG A 13 -4.59 -9.02 13.29
C ARG A 13 -4.74 -9.01 14.80
N THR A 14 -5.92 -8.66 15.28
CA THR A 14 -6.27 -8.80 16.69
C THR A 14 -6.33 -10.28 17.07
N ARG A 15 -6.32 -10.58 18.38
CA ARG A 15 -6.51 -11.95 18.88
C ARG A 15 -7.83 -12.60 18.41
N ARG A 16 -8.82 -11.79 18.03
CA ARG A 16 -10.12 -12.22 17.46
C ARG A 16 -10.09 -12.35 15.93
N GLY A 17 -8.91 -12.28 15.30
CA GLY A 17 -8.72 -12.43 13.86
C GLY A 17 -9.12 -11.22 13.01
N GLN A 18 -9.52 -10.11 13.62
CA GLN A 18 -9.93 -8.90 12.91
C GLN A 18 -8.70 -8.09 12.49
N ASN A 19 -8.74 -7.43 11.32
CA ASN A 19 -7.66 -6.52 10.92
C ASN A 19 -7.69 -5.26 11.79
N GLN A 20 -6.54 -4.86 12.32
CA GLN A 20 -6.36 -3.63 13.07
C GLN A 20 -5.27 -2.79 12.41
N LYS A 21 -5.51 -1.48 12.33
CA LYS A 21 -4.51 -0.50 11.93
C LYS A 21 -4.41 0.54 13.04
N VAL A 22 -3.21 0.70 13.59
CA VAL A 22 -2.87 1.79 14.50
C VAL A 22 -1.88 2.72 13.81
N ARG A 23 -1.92 4.00 14.15
CA ARG A 23 -0.95 4.99 13.66
C ARG A 23 -0.67 6.05 14.70
N GLN A 24 0.51 6.66 14.60
CA GLN A 24 0.88 7.87 15.33
C GLN A 24 1.56 8.87 14.39
N PRO A 25 1.50 10.18 14.70
CA PRO A 25 2.28 11.18 13.97
C PRO A 25 3.77 10.83 13.97
N HIS A 26 4.46 11.22 12.92
CA HIS A 26 5.90 11.04 12.76
C HIS A 26 6.51 12.29 12.12
N ASP A 27 7.79 12.49 12.35
CA ASP A 27 8.53 13.57 11.69
C ASP A 27 8.77 13.21 10.21
N PRO A 28 8.44 14.09 9.24
CA PRO A 28 8.80 13.91 7.84
C PRO A 28 10.30 13.66 7.60
N ASP A 29 11.19 14.27 8.39
CA ASP A 29 12.64 14.06 8.29
C ASP A 29 13.05 12.64 8.71
N ASP A 30 12.17 11.94 9.41
CA ASP A 30 12.36 10.58 9.90
C ASP A 30 11.57 9.55 9.09
N ALA A 31 10.98 9.92 7.94
CA ALA A 31 10.05 9.07 7.18
C ALA A 31 10.62 7.70 6.75
N THR A 32 11.95 7.56 6.66
CA THR A 32 12.64 6.32 6.28
C THR A 32 13.27 5.58 7.45
N ARG A 33 12.99 5.97 8.70
CA ARG A 33 13.53 5.30 9.89
C ARG A 33 12.53 5.28 11.05
N LEU A 34 12.68 4.31 11.94
CA LEU A 34 11.94 4.29 13.20
C LEU A 34 12.80 4.96 14.30
N THR A 35 12.28 6.01 14.91
CA THR A 35 12.84 6.60 16.14
C THR A 35 12.61 5.68 17.33
N PRO A 36 13.29 5.89 18.48
CA PRO A 36 13.00 5.13 19.70
C PRO A 36 11.51 5.12 20.07
N THR A 37 10.84 6.27 19.99
CA THR A 37 9.39 6.38 20.23
C THR A 37 8.56 5.60 19.20
N ALA A 38 8.96 5.58 17.93
CA ALA A 38 8.29 4.78 16.91
C ALA A 38 8.52 3.26 17.11
N ILE A 39 9.70 2.86 17.57
CA ILE A 39 10.02 1.47 17.93
C ILE A 39 9.12 1.02 19.07
N ASP A 40 8.95 1.81 20.12
CA ASP A 40 8.05 1.49 21.23
C ASP A 40 6.60 1.34 20.75
N PHE A 41 6.12 2.28 19.92
CA PHE A 41 4.78 2.25 19.33
C PHE A 41 4.53 1.00 18.47
N VAL A 42 5.43 0.69 17.54
CA VAL A 42 5.32 -0.50 16.69
C VAL A 42 5.50 -1.77 17.53
N GLY A 43 6.40 -1.74 18.50
CA GLY A 43 6.66 -2.82 19.45
C GLY A 43 5.44 -3.23 20.26
N ALA A 44 4.54 -2.29 20.58
CA ALA A 44 3.26 -2.62 21.21
C ALA A 44 2.34 -3.48 20.29
N ALA A 45 2.49 -3.37 18.97
CA ALA A 45 1.69 -4.12 18.00
C ALA A 45 2.32 -5.47 17.59
N VAL A 46 3.66 -5.54 17.47
CA VAL A 46 4.37 -6.73 16.92
C VAL A 46 5.41 -7.34 17.86
N GLY A 47 5.63 -6.76 19.04
CA GLY A 47 6.68 -7.11 19.98
C GLY A 47 7.93 -6.25 19.78
N ARG A 48 8.52 -5.77 20.88
CA ARG A 48 9.68 -4.85 20.87
C ARG A 48 10.89 -5.41 20.10
N SER A 49 11.25 -6.66 20.36
CA SER A 49 12.39 -7.29 19.69
C SER A 49 12.20 -7.40 18.18
N VAL A 50 10.97 -7.54 17.70
CA VAL A 50 10.67 -7.52 16.26
C VAL A 50 10.81 -6.10 15.71
N ALA A 51 10.23 -5.12 16.41
CA ALA A 51 10.27 -3.72 16.00
C ALA A 51 11.70 -3.17 15.86
N GLU A 52 12.60 -3.54 16.79
CA GLU A 52 14.02 -3.14 16.78
C GLU A 52 14.80 -3.70 15.58
N ARG A 53 14.30 -4.73 14.89
CA ARG A 53 14.92 -5.34 13.70
C ARG A 53 14.25 -4.91 12.39
N LEU A 54 13.24 -4.03 12.43
CA LEU A 54 12.57 -3.58 11.22
C LEU A 54 13.47 -2.60 10.46
N GLU A 55 13.64 -2.87 9.18
CA GLU A 55 14.33 -1.99 8.24
C GLU A 55 13.40 -1.64 7.06
N PRO A 56 13.62 -0.49 6.39
CA PRO A 56 12.93 -0.18 5.16
C PRO A 56 13.26 -1.21 4.07
N VAL A 57 12.25 -1.82 3.46
CA VAL A 57 12.43 -2.83 2.41
C VAL A 57 11.81 -2.47 1.07
N VAL A 58 10.72 -1.68 1.07
CA VAL A 58 10.08 -1.20 -0.15
C VAL A 58 9.41 0.15 0.10
N ARG A 59 9.39 1.02 -0.92
CA ARG A 59 8.58 2.24 -0.93
C ARG A 59 7.42 2.08 -1.92
N THR A 60 6.22 2.51 -1.52
CA THR A 60 5.03 2.49 -2.37
C THR A 60 4.50 3.90 -2.58
N SER A 61 4.36 4.35 -3.83
CA SER A 61 3.78 5.66 -4.17
C SER A 61 2.61 5.52 -5.14
N TYR A 62 1.62 6.38 -5.04
CA TYR A 62 0.43 6.42 -5.91
C TYR A 62 -0.33 7.73 -5.74
N TRP A 63 -1.19 8.05 -6.69
CA TRP A 63 -2.15 9.14 -6.61
C TRP A 63 -3.50 8.59 -6.15
N ARG A 64 -4.04 9.08 -5.03
CA ARG A 64 -5.34 8.64 -4.51
C ARG A 64 -6.42 9.66 -4.74
N THR A 65 -7.49 9.24 -5.40
CA THR A 65 -8.80 9.91 -5.35
C THR A 65 -9.71 9.19 -4.38
N THR A 66 -10.38 9.92 -3.49
CA THR A 66 -11.39 9.36 -2.59
C THR A 66 -12.76 9.93 -2.93
N VAL A 67 -13.74 9.06 -3.17
CA VAL A 67 -15.13 9.42 -3.48
C VAL A 67 -16.03 8.81 -2.41
N VAL A 68 -17.06 9.56 -2.00
CA VAL A 68 -18.11 9.06 -1.12
C VAL A 68 -19.41 8.99 -1.92
N VAL A 69 -20.04 7.81 -1.95
CA VAL A 69 -21.33 7.58 -2.63
C VAL A 69 -22.28 6.95 -1.62
N GLY A 70 -23.25 7.72 -1.14
CA GLY A 70 -24.09 7.33 -0.02
C GLY A 70 -23.23 7.00 1.21
N THR A 71 -23.32 5.77 1.72
CA THR A 71 -22.50 5.28 2.85
C THR A 71 -21.21 4.57 2.41
N GLN A 72 -20.94 4.49 1.10
CA GLN A 72 -19.72 3.87 0.59
C GLN A 72 -18.59 4.88 0.50
N ARG A 73 -17.39 4.48 0.96
CA ARG A 73 -16.13 5.19 0.69
C ARG A 73 -15.33 4.40 -0.34
N ILE A 74 -15.01 5.05 -1.45
CA ILE A 74 -14.26 4.48 -2.55
C ILE A 74 -12.91 5.17 -2.60
N THR A 75 -11.83 4.40 -2.61
CA THR A 75 -10.49 4.92 -2.89
C THR A 75 -10.00 4.35 -4.21
N ILE A 76 -9.53 5.22 -5.09
CA ILE A 76 -9.00 4.91 -6.41
C ILE A 76 -7.53 5.31 -6.38
N ASP A 77 -6.64 4.32 -6.42
CA ASP A 77 -5.20 4.54 -6.48
C ASP A 77 -4.71 4.33 -7.91
N ALA A 78 -4.15 5.38 -8.50
CA ALA A 78 -3.57 5.40 -9.84
C ALA A 78 -2.05 5.51 -9.78
N GLY A 79 -1.37 4.98 -10.80
CA GLY A 79 0.09 5.07 -10.91
C GLY A 79 0.82 4.41 -9.74
N LEU A 80 0.33 3.24 -9.27
CA LEU A 80 1.01 2.50 -8.21
C LEU A 80 2.42 2.14 -8.67
N ARG A 81 3.41 2.67 -7.97
CA ARG A 81 4.84 2.39 -8.12
C ARG A 81 5.37 1.79 -6.82
N CYS A 82 6.15 0.73 -6.98
CA CYS A 82 6.92 0.08 -5.94
C CYS A 82 8.39 0.28 -6.28
N ASP A 83 9.15 0.74 -5.30
CA ASP A 83 10.59 0.98 -5.38
C ASP A 83 11.26 0.06 -4.34
N ASP A 84 12.28 -0.69 -4.76
CA ASP A 84 12.99 -1.66 -3.90
C ASP A 84 14.05 -0.99 -3.00
N LEU A 85 14.15 0.34 -3.04
CA LEU A 85 15.15 1.15 -2.33
C LEU A 85 16.59 0.93 -2.78
N ALA A 86 16.82 0.07 -3.78
CA ALA A 86 18.09 -0.07 -4.47
C ALA A 86 18.02 0.72 -5.78
N ASP A 87 17.41 0.16 -6.82
CA ASP A 87 17.28 0.79 -8.15
C ASP A 87 16.15 0.17 -9.02
N LEU A 88 15.41 -0.83 -8.52
CA LEU A 88 14.35 -1.47 -9.29
C LEU A 88 13.00 -0.86 -8.96
N ALA A 89 12.23 -0.59 -10.01
CA ALA A 89 10.88 -0.09 -9.90
C ALA A 89 9.86 -0.87 -10.73
N PHE A 90 8.76 -1.21 -10.06
CA PHE A 90 7.66 -1.96 -10.63
C PHE A 90 6.36 -1.21 -10.41
N GLY A 91 5.36 -1.48 -11.24
CA GLY A 91 4.07 -0.82 -11.11
C GLY A 91 2.95 -1.60 -11.75
N LEU A 92 1.77 -0.99 -11.73
CA LEU A 92 0.58 -1.58 -12.35
C LEU A 92 0.29 -1.00 -13.76
N GLY A 93 1.16 -0.14 -14.28
CA GLY A 93 0.94 0.62 -15.51
C GLY A 93 -0.30 1.52 -15.35
N ASP A 94 -1.18 1.51 -16.36
CA ASP A 94 -2.42 2.30 -16.38
C ASP A 94 -3.57 1.69 -15.56
N ARG A 95 -3.29 0.64 -14.78
CA ARG A 95 -4.32 -0.03 -13.97
C ARG A 95 -4.55 0.70 -12.65
N LEU A 96 -5.81 0.68 -12.22
CA LEU A 96 -6.26 1.29 -10.97
C LEU A 96 -6.44 0.24 -9.88
N VAL A 97 -6.05 0.57 -8.65
CA VAL A 97 -6.48 -0.19 -7.46
C VAL A 97 -7.67 0.52 -6.86
N ILE A 98 -8.84 -0.10 -7.02
CA ILE A 98 -10.10 0.41 -6.47
C ILE A 98 -10.43 -0.40 -5.21
N GLU A 99 -10.57 0.29 -4.09
CA GLU A 99 -11.10 -0.29 -2.85
C GLU A 99 -12.42 0.37 -2.51
N THR A 100 -13.45 -0.45 -2.33
CA THR A 100 -14.78 -0.06 -1.85
C THR A 100 -14.89 -0.46 -0.38
N LYS A 101 -15.34 0.47 0.47
CA LYS A 101 -15.65 0.21 1.88
C LYS A 101 -17.10 0.58 2.15
N SER A 102 -17.86 -0.36 2.69
CA SER A 102 -19.27 -0.22 2.99
C SER A 102 -19.61 -0.94 4.31
N PRO A 103 -20.57 -0.43 5.11
CA PRO A 103 -20.92 -1.06 6.40
C PRO A 103 -21.61 -2.44 6.28
N GLY A 104 -22.33 -2.70 5.19
CA GLY A 104 -23.26 -3.84 5.07
C GLY A 104 -22.95 -4.85 3.95
N GLY A 105 -21.71 -4.89 3.46
CA GLY A 105 -21.34 -5.73 2.31
C GLY A 105 -21.38 -4.96 0.97
N PRO A 106 -21.33 -5.64 -0.18
CA PRO A 106 -21.25 -5.01 -1.50
C PRO A 106 -22.36 -3.97 -1.72
N GLY A 107 -21.99 -2.78 -2.20
CA GLY A 107 -22.93 -1.69 -2.47
C GLY A 107 -23.02 -1.30 -3.94
N VAL A 108 -23.58 -0.12 -4.22
CA VAL A 108 -23.90 0.35 -5.58
C VAL A 108 -22.68 0.36 -6.50
N VAL A 109 -21.52 0.79 -5.98
CA VAL A 109 -20.28 0.84 -6.77
C VAL A 109 -19.75 -0.56 -7.07
N ASP A 110 -19.86 -1.49 -6.12
CA ASP A 110 -19.47 -2.89 -6.32
C ASP A 110 -20.30 -3.53 -7.42
N HIS A 111 -21.62 -3.34 -7.38
CA HIS A 111 -22.52 -3.86 -8.40
C HIS A 111 -22.28 -3.23 -9.78
N ALA A 112 -21.98 -1.92 -9.84
CA ALA A 112 -21.60 -1.27 -11.09
C ALA A 112 -20.31 -1.86 -11.69
N LEU A 113 -19.27 -2.05 -10.85
CA LEU A 113 -18.02 -2.70 -11.26
C LEU A 113 -18.27 -4.13 -11.78
N TRP A 114 -19.14 -4.89 -11.11
CA TRP A 114 -19.47 -6.26 -11.54
C TRP A 114 -20.19 -6.30 -12.88
N ARG A 115 -21.11 -5.37 -13.14
CA ARG A 115 -21.79 -5.23 -14.45
C ARG A 115 -20.80 -4.89 -15.57
N LEU A 116 -19.73 -4.16 -15.26
CA LEU A 116 -18.60 -3.89 -16.16
C LEU A 116 -17.60 -5.07 -16.24
N GLY A 117 -17.93 -6.24 -15.67
CA GLY A 117 -17.07 -7.42 -15.68
C GLY A 117 -15.86 -7.33 -14.75
N ARG A 118 -15.82 -6.36 -13.83
CA ARG A 118 -14.73 -6.20 -12.86
C ARG A 118 -15.10 -6.89 -11.55
N ARG A 119 -14.51 -8.06 -11.29
CA ARG A 119 -14.74 -8.82 -10.04
C ARG A 119 -13.67 -8.51 -8.99
N PRO A 120 -14.01 -8.59 -7.69
CA PRO A 120 -13.06 -8.35 -6.61
C PRO A 120 -11.86 -9.29 -6.70
N THR A 121 -10.67 -8.75 -6.47
CA THR A 121 -9.43 -9.52 -6.38
C THR A 121 -8.73 -9.17 -5.07
N ARG A 122 -8.29 -10.18 -4.31
CA ARG A 122 -7.50 -9.94 -3.10
C ARG A 122 -6.12 -9.44 -3.48
N ILE A 123 -5.72 -8.30 -2.92
CA ILE A 123 -4.42 -7.68 -3.15
C ILE A 123 -3.91 -7.06 -1.85
N SER A 124 -2.60 -7.08 -1.66
CA SER A 124 -1.89 -6.24 -0.68
C SER A 124 -0.83 -5.47 -1.43
N LYS A 125 -0.86 -4.13 -1.36
CA LYS A 125 0.16 -3.28 -2.00
C LYS A 125 1.56 -3.65 -1.53
N PHE A 126 1.74 -3.76 -0.21
CA PHE A 126 3.01 -4.17 0.38
C PHE A 126 3.47 -5.54 -0.10
N ALA A 127 2.60 -6.56 -0.01
CA ALA A 127 3.01 -7.92 -0.40
C ALA A 127 3.30 -8.04 -1.89
N LEU A 128 2.57 -7.29 -2.72
CA LEU A 128 2.87 -7.19 -4.15
C LEU A 128 4.25 -6.54 -4.36
N CYS A 129 4.52 -5.40 -3.72
CA CYS A 129 5.81 -4.72 -3.84
C CYS A 129 6.97 -5.60 -3.37
N VAL A 130 6.84 -6.27 -2.21
CA VAL A 130 7.86 -7.21 -1.70
C VAL A 130 8.09 -8.37 -2.67
N ALA A 131 7.03 -8.95 -3.23
CA ALA A 131 7.16 -10.05 -4.19
C ALA A 131 7.79 -9.64 -5.53
N MET A 132 7.73 -8.36 -5.88
CA MET A 132 8.41 -7.79 -7.05
C MET A 132 9.86 -7.43 -6.75
N ALA A 133 10.12 -6.77 -5.62
CA ALA A 133 11.44 -6.33 -5.17
C ALA A 133 12.37 -7.49 -4.78
N HIS A 134 11.81 -8.60 -4.27
CA HIS A 134 12.59 -9.76 -3.84
C HIS A 134 12.12 -11.04 -4.55
N PRO A 135 12.54 -11.27 -5.82
CA PRO A 135 12.10 -12.41 -6.63
C PRO A 135 12.38 -13.78 -6.01
N VAL A 136 13.39 -13.87 -5.14
CA VAL A 136 13.79 -15.08 -4.43
C VAL A 136 12.82 -15.47 -3.30
N LEU A 137 11.96 -14.55 -2.85
CA LEU A 137 10.96 -14.84 -1.83
C LEU A 137 9.73 -15.52 -2.46
N PRO A 138 9.07 -16.45 -1.73
CA PRO A 138 7.85 -17.08 -2.21
C PRO A 138 6.78 -16.04 -2.54
N ARG A 139 6.37 -16.00 -3.81
CA ARG A 139 5.32 -15.07 -4.30
C ARG A 139 3.91 -15.52 -3.88
N ASN A 140 3.77 -16.70 -3.26
CA ASN A 140 2.58 -17.19 -2.57
C ASN A 140 1.29 -16.97 -3.39
N LYS A 141 0.16 -16.70 -2.73
CA LYS A 141 -1.14 -16.41 -3.37
C LYS A 141 -1.15 -15.17 -4.29
N TRP A 142 -0.03 -14.47 -4.47
CA TRP A 142 0.06 -13.25 -5.28
C TRP A 142 0.50 -13.52 -6.73
N HIS A 143 0.95 -14.73 -7.08
CA HIS A 143 1.35 -15.12 -8.44
C HIS A 143 0.36 -14.63 -9.51
N ARG A 144 -0.92 -15.00 -9.38
CA ARG A 144 -1.96 -14.61 -10.34
C ARG A 144 -2.13 -13.09 -10.49
N VAL A 145 -1.91 -12.32 -9.43
CA VAL A 145 -2.01 -10.86 -9.47
C VAL A 145 -0.78 -10.26 -10.14
N LEU A 146 0.41 -10.77 -9.81
CA LEU A 146 1.68 -10.37 -10.42
C LEU A 146 1.63 -10.60 -11.93
N ASP A 147 1.37 -11.83 -12.37
CA ASP A 147 1.46 -12.23 -13.77
C ASP A 147 0.44 -11.49 -14.66
N ARG A 148 -0.72 -11.11 -14.09
CA ARG A 148 -1.81 -10.49 -14.86
C ARG A 148 -1.75 -8.97 -14.91
N TYR A 149 -1.22 -8.34 -13.86
CA TYR A 149 -1.41 -6.90 -13.65
C TYR A 149 -0.13 -6.09 -13.49
N VAL A 150 1.00 -6.73 -13.17
CA VAL A 150 2.27 -6.03 -12.96
C VAL A 150 3.01 -5.85 -14.27
N VAL A 151 3.63 -4.69 -14.42
CA VAL A 151 4.55 -4.39 -15.52
C VAL A 151 5.82 -3.73 -14.97
N PRO A 152 6.98 -3.93 -15.62
CA PRO A 152 8.17 -3.12 -15.34
C PRO A 152 7.84 -1.63 -15.55
N VAL A 153 8.32 -0.76 -14.68
CA VAL A 153 8.23 0.69 -14.93
C VAL A 153 9.43 1.07 -15.78
N GLY A 154 9.18 1.55 -16.99
CA GLY A 154 10.24 2.16 -17.80
C GLY A 154 10.92 3.28 -17.00
N HIS A 155 12.25 3.42 -17.14
CA HIS A 155 12.97 4.54 -16.56
C HIS A 155 12.54 5.83 -17.25
N THR A 156 11.43 6.43 -16.83
CA THR A 156 11.16 7.82 -17.15
C THR A 156 12.08 8.63 -16.25
N VAL A 157 13.25 9.01 -16.77
CA VAL A 157 14.06 10.09 -16.23
C VAL A 157 13.17 11.32 -16.19
N THR A 158 12.64 11.65 -15.02
CA THR A 158 12.00 12.94 -14.80
C THR A 158 13.12 13.97 -14.82
N SER A 159 13.32 14.61 -15.97
CA SER A 159 14.07 15.86 -16.01
C SER A 159 13.39 16.79 -15.01
N ARG A 160 14.13 17.24 -13.99
CA ARG A 160 13.74 18.42 -13.21
C ARG A 160 13.44 19.54 -14.22
N ARG A 161 12.19 19.96 -14.30
CA ARG A 161 11.89 21.30 -14.78
C ARG A 161 11.68 22.15 -13.54
N SER A 162 12.76 22.85 -13.19
CA SER A 162 12.68 24.09 -12.45
C SER A 162 11.69 25.02 -13.15
N ALA A 163 10.80 25.60 -12.37
CA ALA A 163 10.16 26.89 -12.61
C ALA A 163 9.98 27.55 -11.24
#